data_AF-A0ABD3U5E8-F1
#
_entry.id   AF-A0ABD3U5E8-F1
#
_cell.length_a   1.000
_cell.length_b   1.000
_cell.length_c   1.000
_cell.angle_alpha   90.00
_cell.angle_beta   90.00
_cell.angle_gamma   90.00
#
_symmetry.space_group_name_H-M   'P 1'
#
loop_
_entity.id
_entity.type
_entity.pdbx_description
1 polymer ?
#
loop_
_entity_poly.entity_id
_entity_poly.type
_entity_poly.pdbx_seq_one_letter_code
_entity_poly.pdbx_strand_id
1 'polypeptide(L)'
;MAKHAFLLLFSLIIKILLQTTIATTHENRSPKTTNHTVEEAYKVLGISQNPDGSLTREIRIPMVNATPFVDPTKLTPIALSKDVFLNPFTNKSWVRLFRPLRPPRNTKLPLIIYLHGGDFVLFSATTLVFHNFCNAISSQVPAVIVSVEYRLAPEHRLPAAFDDAVNAILWVKNQALGILDRDPWLEKYADFSRVFLLGSASGGNIVYHAALRSLDFDLHPVQIQGIIMNQPYFSGVQRTESELRLIEDPYLPLYVNDVLWTLALPENANRDHAFCNPLTLGSYFGKVKRLPRCMVKGNTEDPLVDRGKNLVKLLESFGVQVVSLIVEGGFHGVELTNVTAAQELYNFIKDFILSV
;
A
#
# COMPACT_ATOMS: atom_id res chain seq x y z
N MET A 1 0.85 4.97 38.84
CA MET A 1 0.98 6.29 38.22
C MET A 1 1.58 6.17 36.81
N ALA A 2 0.87 5.51 35.88
CA ALA A 2 1.34 5.27 34.51
C ALA A 2 0.13 5.01 33.59
N LYS A 3 -0.64 6.06 33.35
CA LYS A 3 -1.58 6.20 32.25
C LYS A 3 -1.28 7.60 31.70
N HIS A 4 -1.23 7.80 30.37
CA HIS A 4 -0.92 9.06 29.63
C HIS A 4 0.44 9.17 28.92
N ALA A 5 1.03 8.09 28.42
CA ALA A 5 2.20 8.20 27.52
C ALA A 5 2.14 7.18 26.37
N PHE A 6 1.06 7.16 25.57
CA PHE A 6 1.00 6.28 24.39
C PHE A 6 -0.09 6.72 23.40
N LEU A 7 0.07 7.89 22.74
CA LEU A 7 -0.84 8.30 21.64
C LEU A 7 -0.34 9.48 20.78
N LEU A 8 0.97 9.82 20.80
CA LEU A 8 1.45 11.10 20.26
C LEU A 8 2.41 11.04 19.06
N LEU A 9 2.61 9.91 18.37
CA LEU A 9 3.63 9.85 17.30
C LEU A 9 3.12 9.85 15.85
N PHE A 10 1.82 9.72 15.57
CA PHE A 10 1.35 9.69 14.18
C PHE A 10 0.64 10.97 13.75
N SER A 11 -0.06 11.64 14.67
CA SER A 11 -0.53 13.01 14.43
C SER A 11 0.63 14.00 14.30
N LEU A 12 1.83 13.65 14.76
CA LEU A 12 2.91 14.60 15.01
C LEU A 12 3.93 14.70 13.87
N ILE A 13 4.11 13.68 13.02
CA ILE A 13 5.09 13.79 11.91
C ILE A 13 4.53 14.69 10.80
N ILE A 14 3.26 14.52 10.41
CA ILE A 14 2.60 15.45 9.48
C ILE A 14 2.21 16.78 10.16
N LYS A 15 1.78 16.80 11.44
CA LYS A 15 1.53 18.08 12.13
C LYS A 15 2.80 18.86 12.47
N ILE A 16 3.93 18.27 12.87
CA ILE A 16 5.15 19.04 13.17
C ILE A 16 5.77 19.61 11.89
N LEU A 17 5.69 18.89 10.77
CA LEU A 17 6.20 19.39 9.50
C LEU A 17 5.33 20.50 8.89
N LEU A 18 4.01 20.53 9.16
CA LEU A 18 3.09 21.52 8.59
C LEU A 18 2.57 22.60 9.57
N GLN A 19 2.64 22.42 10.89
CA GLN A 19 2.11 23.39 11.86
C GLN A 19 3.06 24.54 12.24
N THR A 20 4.27 24.61 11.68
CA THR A 20 5.16 25.77 11.93
C THR A 20 4.88 26.98 11.03
N THR A 21 3.83 27.00 10.19
CA THR A 21 3.58 28.18 9.32
C THR A 21 2.14 28.62 9.09
N ILE A 22 1.09 27.99 9.64
CA ILE A 22 -0.28 28.53 9.42
C ILE A 22 -1.05 28.61 10.74
N ALA A 23 -0.97 29.80 11.36
CA ALA A 23 -1.91 30.22 12.38
C ALA A 23 -3.29 30.47 11.73
N THR A 24 -4.29 29.83 12.35
CA THR A 24 -5.73 30.07 12.28
C THR A 24 -6.21 31.37 11.60
N THR A 25 -6.93 31.24 10.50
CA THR A 25 -8.09 32.08 10.15
C THR A 25 -9.00 31.31 9.19
N HIS A 26 -10.20 30.94 9.65
CA HIS A 26 -11.30 30.54 8.77
C HIS A 26 -11.85 31.81 8.12
N GLU A 27 -11.21 32.27 7.04
CA GLU A 27 -11.78 33.24 6.13
C GLU A 27 -11.87 32.65 4.74
N ASN A 28 -13.00 32.93 4.10
CA ASN A 28 -13.36 32.55 2.75
C ASN A 28 -12.29 33.07 1.76
N ARG A 29 -11.29 32.24 1.43
CA ARG A 29 -10.20 32.60 0.52
C ARG A 29 -10.44 31.95 -0.83
N SER A 30 -10.67 32.79 -1.84
CA SER A 30 -10.37 32.47 -3.24
C SER A 30 -8.99 31.79 -3.33
N PRO A 31 -8.78 30.78 -4.18
CA PRO A 31 -7.53 30.04 -4.25
C PRO A 31 -6.40 31.01 -4.64
N LYS A 32 -5.59 31.39 -3.67
CA LYS A 32 -4.30 32.04 -3.94
C LYS A 32 -3.42 30.95 -4.50
N THR A 33 -3.05 31.05 -5.77
CA THR A 33 -2.03 30.20 -6.37
C THR A 33 -0.70 30.46 -5.67
N THR A 34 -0.36 29.62 -4.70
CA THR A 34 0.97 29.54 -4.10
C THR A 34 1.88 28.82 -5.08
N ASN A 35 2.92 29.51 -5.55
CA ASN A 35 3.94 28.90 -6.41
C ASN A 35 4.90 28.09 -5.54
N HIS A 36 4.52 26.84 -5.25
CA HIS A 36 5.35 25.93 -4.48
C HIS A 36 6.59 25.47 -5.26
N THR A 37 7.70 25.24 -4.54
CA THR A 37 8.95 24.74 -5.15
C THR A 37 9.19 23.26 -4.86
N VAL A 38 10.11 22.63 -5.61
CA VAL A 38 10.52 21.23 -5.37
C VAL A 38 11.21 21.11 -4.01
N GLU A 39 11.99 22.11 -3.61
CA GLU A 39 12.67 22.16 -2.31
C GLU A 39 11.67 22.21 -1.14
N GLU A 40 10.55 22.94 -1.31
CA GLU A 40 9.47 22.93 -0.33
C GLU A 40 8.86 21.53 -0.18
N ALA A 41 8.62 20.83 -1.30
CA ALA A 41 8.13 19.45 -1.27
C ALA A 41 9.09 18.51 -0.57
N TYR A 42 10.39 18.61 -0.87
CA TYR A 42 11.43 17.83 -0.21
C TYR A 42 11.46 18.08 1.30
N LYS A 43 11.33 19.33 1.73
CA LYS A 43 11.24 19.68 3.15
C LYS A 43 10.02 19.08 3.83
N VAL A 44 8.84 19.13 3.20
CA VAL A 44 7.61 18.51 3.74
C VAL A 44 7.76 16.99 3.85
N LEU A 45 8.41 16.37 2.89
CA LEU A 45 8.70 14.93 2.89
C LEU A 45 9.86 14.55 3.82
N GLY A 46 10.64 15.53 4.31
CA GLY A 46 11.88 15.32 5.05
C GLY A 46 12.87 14.44 4.29
N ILE A 47 13.04 14.75 2.99
CA ILE A 47 14.03 14.12 2.12
C ILE A 47 14.98 15.18 1.57
N SER A 48 16.20 14.78 1.25
CA SER A 48 17.16 15.60 0.52
C SER A 48 17.83 14.77 -0.57
N GLN A 49 18.13 15.41 -1.70
CA GLN A 49 18.74 14.74 -2.84
C GLN A 49 20.26 14.75 -2.73
N ASN A 50 20.87 13.58 -2.91
CA ASN A 50 22.31 13.40 -2.92
C ASN A 50 22.89 13.69 -4.32
N PRO A 51 24.20 14.00 -4.44
CA PRO A 51 24.83 14.28 -5.73
C PRO A 51 24.77 13.13 -6.76
N ASP A 52 24.61 11.89 -6.29
CA ASP A 52 24.46 10.69 -7.13
C ASP A 52 23.02 10.42 -7.58
N GLY A 53 22.08 11.30 -7.22
CA GLY A 53 20.66 11.18 -7.54
C GLY A 53 19.84 10.34 -6.55
N SER A 54 20.46 9.69 -5.56
CA SER A 54 19.76 9.02 -4.46
C SER A 54 19.15 10.01 -3.46
N LEU A 55 18.32 9.52 -2.54
CA LEU A 55 17.74 10.36 -1.48
C LEU A 55 18.29 10.01 -0.10
N THR A 56 18.62 11.05 0.66
CA THR A 56 18.68 10.97 2.12
C THR A 56 17.27 11.17 2.68
N ARG A 57 16.79 10.22 3.47
CA ARG A 57 15.48 10.27 4.15
C ARG A 57 15.71 10.66 5.61
N GLU A 58 15.46 11.92 5.95
CA GLU A 58 15.89 12.55 7.21
C GLU A 58 14.96 12.24 8.38
N ILE A 59 13.68 11.99 8.08
CA ILE A 59 12.69 11.64 9.10
C ILE A 59 12.93 10.22 9.61
N ARG A 60 13.16 10.10 10.92
CA ARG A 60 13.18 8.79 11.59
C ARG A 60 11.77 8.25 11.73
N ILE A 61 11.44 7.29 10.88
CA ILE A 61 10.17 6.58 10.93
C ILE A 61 10.29 5.40 11.90
N PRO A 62 9.37 5.23 12.87
CA PRO A 62 9.40 4.09 13.77
C PRO A 62 9.29 2.75 13.03
N MET A 63 10.26 1.86 13.27
CA MET A 63 10.27 0.50 12.73
C MET A 63 10.07 -0.53 13.84
N VAL A 64 9.54 -1.69 13.48
CA VAL A 64 9.20 -2.76 14.42
C VAL A 64 9.97 -4.02 14.07
N ASN A 65 10.58 -4.65 15.08
CA ASN A 65 11.18 -5.97 14.91
C ASN A 65 10.10 -7.04 14.80
N ALA A 66 10.35 -8.07 14.00
CA ALA A 66 9.44 -9.20 13.91
C ALA A 66 9.27 -9.90 15.26
N THR A 67 8.07 -10.44 15.51
CA THR A 67 7.73 -11.15 16.76
C THR A 67 7.36 -12.61 16.43
N PRO A 68 8.35 -13.51 16.28
CA PRO A 68 8.11 -14.87 15.76
C PRO A 68 7.51 -15.83 16.80
N PHE A 69 7.66 -15.53 18.09
CA PHE A 69 7.15 -16.31 19.21
C PHE A 69 6.55 -15.41 20.29
N VAL A 70 5.77 -16.01 21.19
CA VAL A 70 5.21 -15.31 22.35
C VAL A 70 6.29 -15.18 23.42
N ASP A 71 6.57 -13.96 23.84
CA ASP A 71 7.41 -13.65 24.98
C ASP A 71 6.52 -13.48 26.22
N PRO A 72 6.60 -14.38 27.23
CA PRO A 72 5.74 -14.32 28.41
C PRO A 72 5.99 -13.09 29.30
N THR A 73 7.07 -12.34 29.06
CA THR A 73 7.38 -11.08 29.77
C THR A 73 6.76 -9.85 29.10
N LYS A 74 6.19 -10.00 27.91
CA LYS A 74 5.59 -8.91 27.13
C LYS A 74 4.09 -9.10 26.99
N LEU A 75 3.41 -8.04 26.54
CA LEU A 75 2.01 -8.13 26.14
C LEU A 75 1.86 -9.18 25.05
N THR A 76 0.90 -10.08 25.22
CA THR A 76 0.62 -11.13 24.25
C THR A 76 0.21 -10.49 22.92
N PRO A 77 0.92 -10.78 21.81
CA PRO A 77 0.61 -10.17 20.53
C PRO A 77 -0.66 -10.80 19.93
N ILE A 78 -1.38 -10.03 19.09
CA ILE A 78 -2.56 -10.56 18.38
C ILE A 78 -2.18 -11.44 17.18
N ALA A 79 -1.00 -11.22 16.62
CA ALA A 79 -0.42 -11.94 15.50
C ALA A 79 1.09 -12.14 15.74
N LEU A 80 1.67 -13.15 15.10
CA LEU A 80 3.11 -13.37 15.09
C LEU A 80 3.66 -12.97 13.73
N SER A 81 4.90 -12.51 13.70
CA SER A 81 5.59 -12.10 12.48
C SER A 81 7.03 -12.60 12.40
N LYS A 82 7.52 -12.82 11.18
CA LYS A 82 8.94 -13.17 10.91
C LYS A 82 9.36 -12.67 9.53
N ASP A 83 10.65 -12.37 9.38
CA ASP A 83 11.23 -11.95 8.11
C ASP A 83 11.80 -13.16 7.36
N VAL A 84 11.55 -13.23 6.06
CA VAL A 84 11.93 -14.35 5.18
C VAL A 84 12.47 -13.80 3.87
N PHE A 85 13.66 -14.26 3.47
CA PHE A 85 14.22 -13.92 2.16
C PHE A 85 13.54 -14.74 1.07
N LEU A 86 13.19 -14.09 -0.05
CA LEU A 86 12.60 -14.77 -1.22
C LEU A 86 13.60 -15.74 -1.85
N ASN A 87 14.88 -15.36 -1.85
CA ASN A 87 15.99 -16.21 -2.23
C ASN A 87 17.09 -16.15 -1.16
N PRO A 88 17.25 -17.19 -0.33
CA PRO A 88 18.19 -17.20 0.79
C PRO A 88 19.67 -17.17 0.36
N PHE A 89 19.97 -17.43 -0.92
CA PHE A 89 21.34 -17.37 -1.44
C PHE A 89 21.76 -15.94 -1.81
N THR A 90 20.79 -15.05 -2.04
CA THR A 90 21.08 -13.67 -2.46
C THR A 90 20.81 -12.64 -1.37
N ASN A 91 19.83 -12.91 -0.48
CA ASN A 91 19.38 -12.01 0.57
C ASN A 91 19.03 -10.58 0.10
N LYS A 92 18.67 -10.42 -1.18
CA LYS A 92 18.36 -9.11 -1.78
C LYS A 92 16.89 -8.70 -1.64
N SER A 93 15.98 -9.67 -1.59
CA SER A 93 14.54 -9.44 -1.51
C SER A 93 13.96 -10.27 -0.39
N TRP A 94 13.08 -9.67 0.41
CA TRP A 94 12.50 -10.31 1.58
C TRP A 94 11.06 -9.85 1.82
N VAL A 95 10.35 -10.64 2.61
CA VAL A 95 8.98 -10.38 3.05
C VAL A 95 8.90 -10.52 4.56
N ARG A 96 7.99 -9.78 5.17
CA ARG A 96 7.51 -10.09 6.52
C ARG A 96 6.26 -10.93 6.45
N LEU A 97 6.35 -12.14 6.97
CA LEU A 97 5.19 -13.01 7.15
C LEU A 97 4.46 -12.64 8.43
N PHE A 98 3.13 -12.69 8.39
CA PHE A 98 2.26 -12.59 9.56
C PHE A 98 1.28 -13.75 9.61
N ARG A 99 0.97 -14.23 10.80
CA ARG A 99 -0.15 -15.15 11.04
C ARG A 99 -0.89 -14.78 12.33
N PRO A 100 -2.19 -15.08 12.46
CA PRO A 100 -2.88 -14.91 13.74
C PRO A 100 -2.20 -15.75 14.82
N LEU A 101 -2.17 -15.24 16.06
CA LEU A 101 -1.59 -16.00 17.17
C LEU A 101 -2.35 -17.32 17.38
N ARG A 102 -3.68 -17.27 17.26
CA ARG A 102 -4.61 -18.38 17.45
C ARG A 102 -5.41 -18.62 16.16
N PRO A 103 -4.82 -19.24 15.13
CA PRO A 103 -5.53 -19.56 13.90
C PRO A 103 -6.70 -20.51 14.19
N PRO A 104 -7.83 -20.40 13.44
CA PRO A 104 -8.88 -21.41 13.44
C PRO A 104 -8.33 -22.84 13.27
N ARG A 105 -8.88 -23.80 14.02
CA ARG A 105 -8.41 -25.19 13.96
C ARG A 105 -8.76 -25.84 12.62
N ASN A 106 -7.89 -26.73 12.15
CA ASN A 106 -8.09 -27.61 10.99
C ASN A 106 -8.49 -26.90 9.68
N THR A 107 -8.15 -25.62 9.53
CA THR A 107 -8.54 -24.83 8.35
C THR A 107 -7.32 -24.07 7.82
N LYS A 108 -7.07 -24.19 6.51
CA LYS A 108 -6.13 -23.33 5.81
C LYS A 108 -6.75 -21.93 5.65
N LEU A 109 -5.93 -20.91 5.85
CA LEU A 109 -6.33 -19.51 5.85
C LEU A 109 -6.06 -18.90 4.47
N PRO A 110 -6.88 -17.93 4.02
CA PRO A 110 -6.52 -17.08 2.90
C PRO A 110 -5.11 -16.51 3.06
N LEU A 111 -4.41 -16.35 1.94
CA LEU A 111 -3.12 -15.72 1.90
C LEU A 111 -3.25 -14.33 1.25
N ILE A 112 -2.74 -13.31 1.93
CA ILE A 112 -2.77 -11.93 1.46
C ILE A 112 -1.34 -11.50 1.16
N ILE A 113 -1.04 -11.16 -0.09
CA ILE A 113 0.22 -10.50 -0.44
C ILE A 113 -0.01 -9.00 -0.31
N TYR A 114 0.65 -8.39 0.67
CA TYR A 114 0.45 -6.98 1.03
C TYR A 114 1.60 -6.11 0.55
N LEU A 115 1.25 -4.98 -0.07
CA LEU A 115 2.16 -3.93 -0.50
C LEU A 115 1.82 -2.65 0.27
N HIS A 116 2.79 -2.12 1.01
CA HIS A 116 2.59 -0.91 1.80
C HIS A 116 2.46 0.34 0.93
N GLY A 117 1.95 1.42 1.53
CA GLY A 117 1.94 2.76 0.92
C GLY A 117 3.25 3.51 1.14
N GLY A 118 3.31 4.78 0.72
CA GLY A 118 4.54 5.59 0.78
C GLY A 118 4.99 6.12 -0.56
N ASP A 119 4.06 6.22 -1.52
CA ASP A 119 4.26 6.91 -2.79
C ASP A 119 5.52 6.45 -3.55
N PHE A 120 5.85 5.16 -3.43
CA PHE A 120 7.05 4.50 -3.96
C PHE A 120 8.39 4.96 -3.40
N VAL A 121 8.43 6.04 -2.62
CA VAL A 121 9.65 6.71 -2.16
C VAL A 121 9.96 6.43 -0.69
N LEU A 122 8.95 6.14 0.13
CA LEU A 122 9.07 6.04 1.60
C LEU A 122 8.56 4.71 2.17
N PHE A 123 8.90 4.50 3.44
CA PHE A 123 8.49 3.39 4.30
C PHE A 123 9.11 2.02 3.97
N SER A 124 8.64 1.00 4.70
CA SER A 124 9.12 -0.38 4.73
C SER A 124 8.00 -1.26 5.29
N ALA A 125 8.00 -2.56 4.97
CA ALA A 125 7.20 -3.60 5.62
C ALA A 125 7.45 -3.67 7.15
N THR A 126 8.55 -3.11 7.65
CA THR A 126 8.83 -2.98 9.08
C THR A 126 8.28 -1.71 9.73
N THR A 127 7.82 -0.73 8.94
CA THR A 127 7.28 0.54 9.45
C THR A 127 6.10 0.26 10.39
N LEU A 128 6.10 0.89 11.56
CA LEU A 128 5.16 0.62 12.66
C LEU A 128 3.70 0.56 12.22
N VAL A 129 3.24 1.51 11.40
CA VAL A 129 1.83 1.53 10.99
C VAL A 129 1.45 0.43 10.02
N PHE A 130 2.32 0.08 9.08
CA PHE A 130 2.08 -1.03 8.16
C PHE A 130 2.23 -2.39 8.86
N HIS A 131 3.16 -2.50 9.80
CA HIS A 131 3.27 -3.66 10.68
C HIS A 131 2.00 -3.84 11.53
N ASN A 132 1.49 -2.77 12.14
CA ASN A 132 0.27 -2.82 12.95
C ASN A 132 -0.96 -3.14 12.10
N PHE A 133 -1.05 -2.59 10.89
CA PHE A 133 -2.09 -2.93 9.92
C PHE A 133 -2.07 -4.42 9.58
N CYS A 134 -0.88 -4.98 9.27
CA CYS A 134 -0.75 -6.42 8.98
C CYS A 134 -1.11 -7.29 10.20
N ASN A 135 -0.67 -6.91 11.41
CA ASN A 135 -1.08 -7.61 12.63
C ASN A 135 -2.60 -7.62 12.82
N ALA A 136 -3.25 -6.47 12.59
CA ALA A 136 -4.69 -6.33 12.73
C ALA A 136 -5.44 -7.16 11.68
N ILE A 137 -5.12 -7.02 10.40
CA ILE A 137 -5.75 -7.79 9.31
C ILE A 137 -5.57 -9.29 9.53
N SER A 138 -4.36 -9.75 9.85
CA SER A 138 -4.06 -11.19 10.02
C SER A 138 -4.92 -11.83 11.11
N SER A 139 -5.30 -11.07 12.13
CA SER A 139 -6.18 -11.50 13.23
C SER A 139 -7.67 -11.35 12.88
N GLN A 140 -8.09 -10.20 12.35
CA GLN A 140 -9.50 -9.87 12.12
C GLN A 140 -10.10 -10.52 10.89
N VAL A 141 -9.28 -10.68 9.85
CA VAL A 141 -9.50 -11.52 8.69
C VAL A 141 -8.52 -12.67 8.85
N PRO A 142 -8.88 -13.78 9.53
CA PRO A 142 -7.93 -14.86 9.83
C PRO A 142 -7.19 -15.32 8.57
N ALA A 143 -5.98 -14.80 8.37
CA ALA A 143 -5.24 -14.85 7.11
C ALA A 143 -3.73 -14.86 7.40
N VAL A 144 -2.99 -15.51 6.51
CA VAL A 144 -1.53 -15.37 6.46
C VAL A 144 -1.21 -14.18 5.57
N ILE A 145 -0.38 -13.25 6.05
CA ILE A 145 0.02 -12.08 5.25
C ILE A 145 1.48 -12.22 4.84
N VAL A 146 1.76 -11.95 3.58
CA VAL A 146 3.09 -11.80 2.98
C VAL A 146 3.28 -10.32 2.68
N SER A 147 3.84 -9.55 3.62
CA SER A 147 4.11 -8.12 3.46
C SER A 147 5.45 -7.94 2.76
N VAL A 148 5.43 -7.41 1.54
CA VAL A 148 6.63 -7.33 0.68
C VAL A 148 7.46 -6.09 1.00
N GLU A 149 8.77 -6.28 1.20
CA GLU A 149 9.73 -5.19 1.16
C GLU A 149 10.15 -4.94 -0.29
N TYR A 150 9.54 -3.94 -0.93
CA TYR A 150 9.87 -3.58 -2.31
C TYR A 150 10.88 -2.43 -2.35
N ARG A 151 11.65 -2.36 -3.45
CA ARG A 151 12.64 -1.30 -3.65
C ARG A 151 11.97 0.06 -3.87
N LEU A 152 12.58 1.10 -3.30
CA LEU A 152 12.08 2.48 -3.35
C LEU A 152 12.72 3.30 -4.46
N ALA A 153 11.96 4.27 -4.94
CA ALA A 153 12.41 5.31 -5.85
C ALA A 153 13.04 6.49 -5.08
N PRO A 154 13.92 7.28 -5.73
CA PRO A 154 14.37 7.22 -7.12
C PRO A 154 15.50 6.20 -7.38
N GLU A 155 16.09 5.61 -6.34
CA GLU A 155 17.19 4.64 -6.48
C GLU A 155 16.78 3.45 -7.36
N HIS A 156 15.50 3.08 -7.27
CA HIS A 156 14.86 2.08 -8.10
C HIS A 156 13.49 2.57 -8.59
N ARG A 157 13.50 3.45 -9.60
CA ARG A 157 12.28 3.93 -10.29
C ARG A 157 11.38 2.76 -10.75
N LEU A 158 10.10 3.05 -10.93
CA LEU A 158 9.16 2.12 -11.55
C LEU A 158 9.69 1.68 -12.93
N PRO A 159 9.66 0.38 -13.25
CA PRO A 159 8.79 -0.64 -12.68
C PRO A 159 9.39 -1.51 -11.55
N ALA A 160 10.49 -1.12 -10.90
CA ALA A 160 11.18 -1.98 -9.93
C ALA A 160 10.27 -2.55 -8.81
N ALA A 161 9.42 -1.71 -8.22
CA ALA A 161 8.46 -2.16 -7.20
C ALA A 161 7.42 -3.17 -7.75
N PHE A 162 7.04 -3.05 -9.03
CA PHE A 162 6.16 -4.02 -9.69
C PHE A 162 6.86 -5.34 -9.93
N ASP A 163 8.15 -5.31 -10.30
CA ASP A 163 8.97 -6.51 -10.45
C ASP A 163 9.09 -7.25 -9.11
N ASP A 164 9.32 -6.51 -8.02
CA ASP A 164 9.44 -7.07 -6.67
C ASP A 164 8.12 -7.72 -6.20
N ALA A 165 6.98 -7.09 -6.50
CA ALA A 165 5.66 -7.67 -6.23
C ALA A 165 5.40 -8.95 -7.04
N VAL A 166 5.75 -8.98 -8.34
CA VAL A 166 5.65 -10.20 -9.17
C VAL A 166 6.60 -11.29 -8.64
N ASN A 167 7.81 -10.94 -8.24
CA ASN A 167 8.75 -11.88 -7.61
C ASN A 167 8.19 -12.47 -6.32
N ALA A 168 7.49 -11.69 -5.49
CA ALA A 168 6.81 -12.20 -4.31
C ALA A 168 5.66 -13.16 -4.66
N ILE A 169 4.87 -12.87 -5.70
CA ILE A 169 3.83 -13.79 -6.21
C ILE A 169 4.45 -15.11 -6.68
N LEU A 170 5.53 -15.07 -7.46
CA LEU A 170 6.25 -16.26 -7.93
C LEU A 170 6.91 -17.02 -6.78
N TRP A 171 7.39 -16.33 -5.75
CA TRP A 171 7.88 -16.97 -4.53
C TRP A 171 6.76 -17.71 -3.80
N VAL A 172 5.57 -17.12 -3.64
CA VAL A 172 4.40 -17.80 -3.08
C VAL A 172 4.02 -19.04 -3.89
N LYS A 173 4.11 -18.97 -5.23
CA LYS A 173 3.95 -20.16 -6.11
C LYS A 173 4.98 -21.24 -5.78
N ASN A 174 6.26 -20.89 -5.65
CA ASN A 174 7.30 -21.86 -5.31
C ASN A 174 7.08 -22.50 -3.93
N GLN A 175 6.63 -21.72 -2.96
CA GLN A 175 6.24 -22.23 -1.64
C GLN A 175 5.08 -23.23 -1.73
N ALA A 176 4.08 -22.95 -2.58
CA ALA A 176 2.96 -23.87 -2.84
C ALA A 176 3.43 -25.19 -3.48
N LEU A 177 4.37 -25.12 -4.42
CA LEU A 177 4.97 -26.28 -5.08
C LEU A 177 5.96 -27.04 -4.18
N GLY A 178 6.44 -26.43 -3.09
CA GLY A 178 7.53 -26.98 -2.29
C GLY A 178 8.89 -26.91 -2.96
N ILE A 179 9.10 -25.92 -3.82
CA ILE A 179 10.36 -25.65 -4.51
C ILE A 179 11.18 -24.66 -3.67
N LEU A 180 12.37 -25.08 -3.24
CA LEU A 180 13.18 -24.40 -2.21
C LEU A 180 12.43 -24.37 -0.86
N ASP A 181 13.08 -24.82 0.21
CA ASP A 181 12.48 -25.10 1.52
C ASP A 181 11.16 -24.38 1.85
N ARG A 182 10.12 -25.17 2.15
CA ARG A 182 8.81 -24.64 2.51
C ARG A 182 8.90 -23.90 3.84
N ASP A 183 8.39 -22.68 3.86
CA ASP A 183 8.19 -21.95 5.08
C ASP A 183 7.13 -22.67 5.94
N PRO A 184 7.45 -23.04 7.20
CA PRO A 184 6.52 -23.80 8.03
C PRO A 184 5.18 -23.10 8.31
N TRP A 185 5.13 -21.77 8.24
CA TRP A 185 3.87 -21.04 8.42
C TRP A 185 3.00 -21.10 7.17
N LEU A 186 3.61 -20.98 5.98
CA LEU A 186 2.88 -21.14 4.73
C LEU A 186 2.39 -22.59 4.56
N GLU A 187 3.28 -23.56 4.76
CA GLU A 187 2.93 -24.99 4.64
C GLU A 187 1.85 -25.40 5.63
N LYS A 188 1.84 -24.86 6.85
CA LYS A 188 0.84 -25.23 7.86
C LYS A 188 -0.46 -24.44 7.72
N TYR A 189 -0.40 -23.13 7.45
CA TYR A 189 -1.56 -22.26 7.60
C TYR A 189 -2.10 -21.67 6.29
N ALA A 190 -1.34 -21.56 5.21
CA ALA A 190 -1.81 -20.89 3.99
C ALA A 190 -2.63 -21.81 3.08
N ASP A 191 -3.69 -21.25 2.50
CA ASP A 191 -4.46 -21.78 1.37
C ASP A 191 -4.02 -21.06 0.08
N PHE A 192 -3.24 -21.76 -0.76
CA PHE A 192 -2.73 -21.19 -2.00
C PHE A 192 -3.81 -21.06 -3.10
N SER A 193 -4.99 -21.67 -2.93
CA SER A 193 -6.13 -21.46 -3.83
C SER A 193 -6.93 -20.19 -3.51
N ARG A 194 -6.64 -19.54 -2.37
CA ARG A 194 -7.31 -18.32 -1.89
C ARG A 194 -6.31 -17.20 -1.64
N VAL A 195 -5.62 -16.77 -2.69
CA VAL A 195 -4.67 -15.66 -2.63
C VAL A 195 -5.34 -14.34 -2.99
N PHE A 196 -5.03 -13.29 -2.23
CA PHE A 196 -5.48 -11.92 -2.48
C PHE A 196 -4.28 -10.99 -2.54
N LEU A 197 -4.31 -10.02 -3.46
CA LEU A 197 -3.35 -8.93 -3.45
C LEU A 197 -3.99 -7.74 -2.73
N LEU A 198 -3.32 -7.16 -1.75
CA LEU A 198 -3.80 -6.02 -0.99
C LEU A 198 -2.78 -4.90 -1.01
N GLY A 199 -3.21 -3.68 -1.25
CA GLY A 199 -2.34 -2.52 -1.17
C GLY A 199 -3.08 -1.24 -0.82
N SER A 200 -2.38 -0.35 -0.10
CA SER A 200 -2.87 0.99 0.24
C SER A 200 -2.02 2.05 -0.47
N ALA A 201 -2.61 3.14 -0.95
CA ALA A 201 -1.89 4.20 -1.66
C ALA A 201 -1.07 3.63 -2.83
N SER A 202 0.25 3.90 -2.87
CA SER A 202 1.16 3.31 -3.87
C SER A 202 1.17 1.80 -3.86
N GLY A 203 0.97 1.14 -2.71
CA GLY A 203 0.74 -0.30 -2.64
C GLY A 203 -0.49 -0.73 -3.46
N GLY A 204 -1.55 0.08 -3.47
CA GLY A 204 -2.76 -0.14 -4.28
C GLY A 204 -2.46 -0.07 -5.78
N ASN A 205 -1.60 0.85 -6.19
CA ASN A 205 -1.07 0.92 -7.55
C ASN A 205 -0.21 -0.31 -7.88
N ILE A 206 0.72 -0.69 -6.99
CA ILE A 206 1.59 -1.85 -7.18
C ILE A 206 0.77 -3.13 -7.38
N VAL A 207 -0.25 -3.39 -6.55
CA VAL A 207 -1.05 -4.63 -6.69
C VAL A 207 -1.85 -4.67 -7.99
N TYR A 208 -2.33 -3.52 -8.49
CA TYR A 208 -2.97 -3.44 -9.80
C TYR A 208 -2.00 -3.84 -10.92
N HIS A 209 -0.82 -3.23 -10.95
CA HIS A 209 0.20 -3.53 -11.96
C HIS A 209 0.76 -4.94 -11.82
N ALA A 210 1.02 -5.41 -10.60
CA ALA A 210 1.51 -6.75 -10.34
C ALA A 210 0.52 -7.83 -10.79
N ALA A 211 -0.79 -7.63 -10.55
CA ALA A 211 -1.81 -8.54 -11.05
C ALA A 211 -1.78 -8.62 -12.58
N LEU A 212 -1.81 -7.48 -13.28
CA LEU A 212 -1.76 -7.44 -14.74
C LEU A 212 -0.52 -8.12 -15.32
N ARG A 213 0.64 -7.96 -14.67
CA ARG A 213 1.90 -8.57 -15.09
C ARG A 213 1.97 -10.06 -14.75
N SER A 214 1.35 -10.48 -13.64
CA SER A 214 1.29 -11.89 -13.25
C SER A 214 0.52 -12.77 -14.25
N LEU A 215 -0.36 -12.17 -15.06
CA LEU A 215 -1.09 -12.83 -16.16
C LEU A 215 -0.21 -13.39 -17.29
N ASP A 216 1.06 -12.99 -17.32
CA ASP A 216 2.07 -13.50 -18.26
C ASP A 216 2.77 -14.78 -17.76
N PHE A 217 2.45 -15.22 -16.54
CA PHE A 217 3.03 -16.41 -15.91
C PHE A 217 1.94 -17.45 -15.61
N ASP A 218 2.31 -18.73 -15.68
CA ASP A 218 1.50 -19.78 -15.07
C ASP A 218 1.72 -19.73 -13.55
N LEU A 219 0.63 -19.52 -12.80
CA LEU A 219 0.68 -19.43 -11.34
C LEU A 219 0.29 -20.73 -10.63
N HIS A 220 -0.14 -21.78 -11.35
CA HIS A 220 -0.61 -23.01 -10.72
C HIS A 220 0.43 -23.57 -9.71
N PRO A 221 0.01 -23.98 -8.49
CA PRO A 221 -1.37 -24.10 -8.00
C PRO A 221 -1.95 -22.84 -7.34
N VAL A 222 -1.24 -21.71 -7.36
CA VAL A 222 -1.71 -20.44 -6.77
C VAL A 222 -2.86 -19.88 -7.60
N GLN A 223 -3.94 -19.47 -6.91
CA GLN A 223 -5.07 -18.78 -7.51
C GLN A 223 -5.31 -17.44 -6.82
N ILE A 224 -5.16 -16.36 -7.59
CA ILE A 224 -5.46 -14.99 -7.12
C ILE A 224 -6.96 -14.77 -7.27
N GLN A 225 -7.68 -14.77 -6.16
CA GLN A 225 -9.14 -14.63 -6.09
C GLN A 225 -9.62 -13.18 -6.11
N GLY A 226 -8.73 -12.22 -5.80
CA GLY A 226 -9.09 -10.81 -5.91
C GLY A 226 -7.95 -9.84 -5.61
N ILE A 227 -8.18 -8.59 -6.01
CA ILE A 227 -7.26 -7.46 -5.82
C ILE A 227 -7.96 -6.41 -4.96
N ILE A 228 -7.30 -5.96 -3.90
CA ILE A 228 -7.86 -5.06 -2.90
C ILE A 228 -7.03 -3.77 -2.88
N MET A 229 -7.66 -2.68 -3.30
CA MET A 229 -7.04 -1.38 -3.47
C MET A 229 -7.67 -0.37 -2.52
N ASN A 230 -6.97 -0.05 -1.44
CA ASN A 230 -7.35 1.01 -0.51
C ASN A 230 -6.71 2.34 -0.93
N GLN A 231 -7.53 3.31 -1.33
CA GLN A 231 -7.08 4.64 -1.79
C GLN A 231 -5.95 4.54 -2.83
N PRO A 232 -6.14 3.79 -3.95
CA PRO A 232 -5.03 3.50 -4.85
C PRO A 232 -4.43 4.77 -5.47
N TYR A 233 -3.10 4.82 -5.46
CA TYR A 233 -2.33 5.99 -5.87
C TYR A 233 -2.15 6.04 -7.39
N PHE A 234 -3.05 6.77 -8.05
CA PHE A 234 -3.01 7.06 -9.48
C PHE A 234 -3.10 8.58 -9.70
N SER A 235 -2.57 9.07 -10.82
CA SER A 235 -2.70 10.47 -11.22
C SER A 235 -2.77 10.57 -12.76
N GLY A 236 -2.54 11.76 -13.30
CA GLY A 236 -2.56 12.09 -14.72
C GLY A 236 -2.23 13.57 -14.92
N VAL A 237 -1.75 13.95 -16.10
CA VAL A 237 -1.34 15.35 -16.36
C VAL A 237 -2.51 16.30 -16.13
N GLN A 238 -3.66 15.99 -16.74
CA GLN A 238 -4.92 16.70 -16.50
C GLN A 238 -5.44 16.40 -15.10
N ARG A 239 -5.70 17.45 -14.31
CA ARG A 239 -6.24 17.30 -12.95
C ARG A 239 -7.71 16.91 -12.93
N THR A 240 -8.11 16.12 -11.94
CA THR A 240 -9.53 15.84 -11.65
C THR A 240 -10.15 16.95 -10.79
N GLU A 241 -11.48 16.93 -10.65
CA GLU A 241 -12.20 17.87 -9.78
C GLU A 241 -11.76 17.73 -8.31
N SER A 242 -11.61 16.50 -7.80
CA SER A 242 -11.10 16.27 -6.44
C SER A 242 -9.69 16.82 -6.22
N GLU A 243 -8.78 16.66 -7.17
CA GLU A 243 -7.43 17.21 -7.10
C GLU A 243 -7.48 18.75 -7.06
N LEU A 244 -8.28 19.38 -7.93
CA LEU A 244 -8.42 20.85 -7.93
C LEU A 244 -9.13 21.41 -6.69
N ARG A 245 -10.05 20.65 -6.09
CA ARG A 245 -10.72 21.05 -4.84
C ARG A 245 -9.78 20.97 -3.64
N LEU A 246 -8.79 20.06 -3.68
CA LEU A 246 -7.90 19.72 -2.57
C LEU A 246 -6.42 20.00 -2.92
N ILE A 247 -6.16 21.11 -3.61
CA ILE A 247 -4.79 21.47 -4.09
C ILE A 247 -3.78 21.52 -2.95
N GLU A 248 -4.17 22.15 -1.84
CA GLU A 248 -3.36 22.37 -0.63
C GLU A 248 -3.76 21.38 0.49
N ASP A 249 -4.15 20.16 0.12
CA ASP A 249 -4.56 19.15 1.11
C ASP A 249 -3.47 18.94 2.17
N PRO A 250 -3.80 18.94 3.47
CA PRO A 250 -2.79 18.85 4.53
C PRO A 250 -2.13 17.46 4.65
N TYR A 251 -2.60 16.44 3.94
CA TYR A 251 -2.05 15.09 3.96
C TYR A 251 -1.36 14.73 2.63
N LEU A 252 -1.93 15.19 1.50
CA LEU A 252 -1.41 14.95 0.16
C LEU A 252 -1.50 16.22 -0.73
N PRO A 253 -0.71 17.27 -0.43
CA PRO A 253 -0.68 18.46 -1.27
C PRO A 253 -0.21 18.12 -2.70
N LEU A 254 -0.81 18.74 -3.72
CA LEU A 254 -0.53 18.33 -5.10
C LEU A 254 0.90 18.62 -5.56
N TYR A 255 1.55 19.68 -5.05
CA TYR A 255 2.94 19.97 -5.39
C TYR A 255 3.89 18.89 -4.85
N VAL A 256 3.60 18.34 -3.66
CA VAL A 256 4.33 17.20 -3.09
C VAL A 256 4.07 15.94 -3.92
N ASN A 257 2.80 15.69 -4.26
CA ASN A 257 2.39 14.57 -5.10
C ASN A 257 3.10 14.57 -6.47
N ASP A 258 3.25 15.73 -7.11
CA ASP A 258 3.96 15.86 -8.38
C ASP A 258 5.44 15.51 -8.28
N VAL A 259 6.10 15.92 -7.20
CA VAL A 259 7.50 15.58 -6.92
C VAL A 259 7.65 14.08 -6.69
N LEU A 260 6.77 13.46 -5.90
CA LEU A 260 6.76 12.00 -5.67
C LEU A 260 6.60 11.22 -6.97
N TRP A 261 5.66 11.61 -7.85
CA TRP A 261 5.52 10.99 -9.17
C TRP A 261 6.76 11.19 -10.05
N THR A 262 7.39 12.37 -9.99
CA THR A 262 8.63 12.65 -10.73
C THR A 262 9.79 11.79 -10.23
N LEU A 263 9.87 11.50 -8.94
CA LEU A 263 10.86 10.59 -8.36
C LEU A 263 10.58 9.12 -8.72
N ALA A 264 9.31 8.72 -8.77
CA ALA A 264 8.89 7.34 -8.97
C ALA A 264 8.88 6.87 -10.43
N LEU A 265 8.43 7.71 -11.36
CA LEU A 265 8.28 7.33 -12.76
C LEU A 265 9.62 7.08 -13.46
N PRO A 266 9.64 6.34 -14.59
CA PRO A 266 10.80 6.29 -15.47
C PRO A 266 11.29 7.70 -15.82
N GLU A 267 12.61 7.85 -16.03
CA GLU A 267 13.16 9.14 -16.42
C GLU A 267 12.48 9.69 -17.67
N ASN A 268 12.21 11.00 -17.68
CA ASN A 268 11.52 11.72 -18.76
C ASN A 268 10.05 11.34 -19.00
N ALA A 269 9.47 10.44 -18.20
CA ALA A 269 8.04 10.17 -18.24
C ALA A 269 7.25 11.28 -17.54
N ASN A 270 6.03 11.53 -18.01
CA ASN A 270 5.07 12.41 -17.34
C ASN A 270 3.97 11.59 -16.65
N ARG A 271 3.04 12.28 -15.97
CA ARG A 271 1.96 11.63 -15.20
C ARG A 271 0.92 10.88 -16.04
N ASP A 272 0.94 10.98 -17.38
CA ASP A 272 0.10 10.14 -18.26
C ASP A 272 0.76 8.81 -18.65
N HIS A 273 1.99 8.56 -18.19
CA HIS A 273 2.58 7.24 -18.26
C HIS A 273 1.67 6.18 -17.62
N ALA A 274 1.55 5.00 -18.22
CA ALA A 274 0.60 3.96 -17.80
C ALA A 274 0.77 3.46 -16.36
N PHE A 275 1.93 3.70 -15.74
CA PHE A 275 2.21 3.41 -14.32
C PHE A 275 1.55 4.41 -13.36
N CYS A 276 1.23 5.60 -13.84
CA CYS A 276 0.60 6.67 -13.08
C CYS A 276 -0.88 6.83 -13.46
N ASN A 277 -1.18 6.80 -14.75
CA ASN A 277 -2.54 6.96 -15.28
C ASN A 277 -3.02 5.64 -15.92
N PRO A 278 -3.87 4.85 -15.24
CA PRO A 278 -4.29 3.54 -15.74
C PRO A 278 -5.24 3.65 -16.95
N LEU A 279 -5.82 4.83 -17.18
CA LEU A 279 -6.73 5.06 -18.31
C LEU A 279 -6.01 5.07 -19.66
N THR A 280 -4.70 5.28 -19.68
CA THR A 280 -3.92 5.20 -20.93
C THR A 280 -3.71 3.76 -21.38
N LEU A 281 -3.98 2.78 -20.50
CA LEU A 281 -3.86 1.32 -20.68
C LEU A 281 -2.46 0.81 -21.02
N GLY A 282 -1.66 1.55 -21.78
CA GLY A 282 -0.33 1.17 -22.22
C GLY A 282 -0.30 -0.25 -22.80
N SER A 283 0.66 -1.05 -22.35
CA SER A 283 0.81 -2.45 -22.73
C SER A 283 -0.21 -3.41 -22.08
N TYR A 284 -1.12 -2.91 -21.24
CA TYR A 284 -2.15 -3.72 -20.58
C TYR A 284 -3.46 -3.80 -21.34
N PHE A 285 -3.56 -3.16 -22.51
CA PHE A 285 -4.73 -3.30 -23.37
C PHE A 285 -5.04 -4.79 -23.62
N GLY A 286 -6.28 -5.20 -23.39
CA GLY A 286 -6.72 -6.60 -23.51
C GLY A 286 -6.40 -7.51 -22.32
N LYS A 287 -5.53 -7.10 -21.38
CA LYS A 287 -5.25 -7.84 -20.13
C LYS A 287 -6.22 -7.50 -19.00
N VAL A 288 -6.73 -6.28 -18.94
CA VAL A 288 -7.61 -5.80 -17.86
C VAL A 288 -8.81 -6.72 -17.63
N LYS A 289 -9.48 -7.16 -18.71
CA LYS A 289 -10.63 -8.10 -18.65
C LYS A 289 -10.32 -9.47 -18.03
N ARG A 290 -9.04 -9.83 -17.87
CA ARG A 290 -8.58 -11.10 -17.27
C ARG A 290 -8.27 -10.95 -15.79
N LEU A 291 -8.36 -9.75 -15.23
CA LEU A 291 -8.18 -9.55 -13.79
C LEU A 291 -9.30 -10.25 -13.00
N PRO A 292 -8.99 -10.78 -11.81
CA PRO A 292 -10.01 -11.26 -10.89
C PRO A 292 -10.85 -10.09 -10.37
N ARG A 293 -11.85 -10.37 -9.53
CA ARG A 293 -12.65 -9.33 -8.88
C ARG A 293 -11.77 -8.32 -8.14
N CYS A 294 -12.18 -7.06 -8.16
CA CYS A 294 -11.46 -5.95 -7.54
C CYS A 294 -12.29 -5.33 -6.42
N MET A 295 -11.63 -4.93 -5.34
CA MET A 295 -12.16 -4.01 -4.34
C MET A 295 -11.47 -2.66 -4.50
N VAL A 296 -12.22 -1.57 -4.55
CA VAL A 296 -11.66 -0.19 -4.56
C VAL A 296 -12.32 0.63 -3.47
N LYS A 297 -11.54 1.12 -2.52
CA LYS A 297 -12.02 1.98 -1.43
C LYS A 297 -11.42 3.39 -1.54
N GLY A 298 -12.20 4.42 -1.25
CA GLY A 298 -11.76 5.82 -1.25
C GLY A 298 -12.51 6.69 -0.24
N ASN A 299 -12.12 7.95 -0.13
CA ASN A 299 -12.70 8.98 0.75
C ASN A 299 -13.01 10.24 -0.03
N THR A 300 -14.13 10.93 0.22
CA THR A 300 -14.46 12.15 -0.54
C THR A 300 -13.47 13.29 -0.30
N GLU A 301 -12.81 13.33 0.85
CA GLU A 301 -11.76 14.30 1.20
C GLU A 301 -10.33 13.77 0.95
N ASP A 302 -10.18 12.88 -0.02
CA ASP A 302 -8.89 12.45 -0.56
C ASP A 302 -8.72 13.04 -1.97
N PRO A 303 -7.63 13.78 -2.28
CA PRO A 303 -7.40 14.33 -3.62
C PRO A 303 -7.51 13.29 -4.74
N LEU A 304 -7.20 12.02 -4.48
CA LEU A 304 -7.16 10.95 -5.47
C LEU A 304 -8.49 10.21 -5.65
N VAL A 305 -9.55 10.59 -4.94
CA VAL A 305 -10.82 9.85 -4.97
C VAL A 305 -11.41 9.72 -6.37
N ASP A 306 -11.33 10.78 -7.20
CA ASP A 306 -11.84 10.71 -8.56
C ASP A 306 -10.97 9.82 -9.46
N ARG A 307 -9.67 9.69 -9.18
CA ARG A 307 -8.79 8.71 -9.85
C ARG A 307 -9.23 7.28 -9.53
N GLY A 308 -9.56 7.02 -8.26
CA GLY A 308 -10.15 5.76 -7.82
C GLY A 308 -11.49 5.47 -8.50
N LYS A 309 -12.41 6.45 -8.57
CA LYS A 309 -13.69 6.31 -9.29
C LYS A 309 -13.49 6.04 -10.78
N ASN A 310 -12.51 6.69 -11.42
CA ASN A 310 -12.19 6.48 -12.82
C ASN A 310 -11.62 5.06 -13.07
N LEU A 311 -10.80 4.54 -12.15
CA LEU A 311 -10.34 3.16 -12.20
C LEU A 311 -11.50 2.17 -12.09
N VAL A 312 -12.47 2.40 -11.20
CA VAL A 312 -13.67 1.55 -11.08
C VAL A 312 -14.40 1.48 -12.42
N LYS A 313 -14.69 2.64 -13.03
CA LYS A 313 -15.33 2.72 -14.35
C LYS A 313 -14.53 2.00 -15.43
N LEU A 314 -13.21 2.14 -15.42
CA LEU A 314 -12.32 1.44 -16.35
C LEU A 314 -12.47 -0.08 -16.21
N LEU A 315 -12.33 -0.61 -14.99
CA LEU A 315 -12.43 -2.03 -14.70
C LEU A 315 -13.79 -2.61 -15.12
N GLU A 316 -14.88 -1.93 -14.76
CA GLU A 316 -16.24 -2.32 -15.12
C GLU A 316 -16.46 -2.31 -16.64
N SER A 317 -15.89 -1.34 -17.36
CA SER A 317 -15.97 -1.29 -18.84
C SER A 317 -15.31 -2.48 -19.54
N PHE A 318 -14.37 -3.15 -18.86
CA PHE A 318 -13.74 -4.39 -19.32
C PHE A 318 -14.41 -5.67 -18.75
N GLY A 319 -15.54 -5.53 -18.04
CA GLY A 319 -16.30 -6.64 -17.47
C GLY A 319 -15.70 -7.22 -16.18
N VAL A 320 -14.74 -6.53 -15.54
CA VAL A 320 -14.20 -6.96 -14.25
C VAL A 320 -15.24 -6.70 -13.17
N GLN A 321 -15.50 -7.67 -12.30
CA GLN A 321 -16.37 -7.47 -11.14
C GLN A 321 -15.70 -6.54 -10.14
N VAL A 322 -16.32 -5.41 -9.83
CA VAL A 322 -15.79 -4.43 -8.86
C VAL A 322 -16.74 -4.27 -7.68
N VAL A 323 -16.20 -4.30 -6.46
CA VAL A 323 -16.88 -3.88 -5.24
C VAL A 323 -16.22 -2.57 -4.79
N SER A 324 -16.96 -1.45 -4.87
CA SER A 324 -16.41 -0.15 -4.51
C SER A 324 -17.08 0.46 -3.28
N LEU A 325 -16.31 1.21 -2.50
CA LEU A 325 -16.80 1.97 -1.34
C LEU A 325 -16.14 3.34 -1.31
N ILE A 326 -16.94 4.40 -1.48
CA ILE A 326 -16.50 5.78 -1.27
C ILE A 326 -17.12 6.27 0.03
N VAL A 327 -16.27 6.54 1.02
CA VAL A 327 -16.69 7.02 2.35
C VAL A 327 -16.74 8.54 2.34
N GLU A 328 -17.81 9.12 2.86
CA GLU A 328 -17.94 10.58 3.01
C GLU A 328 -16.96 11.10 4.08
N GLY A 329 -16.30 12.22 3.82
CA GLY A 329 -15.25 12.76 4.67
C GLY A 329 -13.95 11.95 4.64
N GLY A 330 -13.18 12.03 5.73
CA GLY A 330 -11.89 11.35 5.88
C GLY A 330 -10.71 12.13 5.31
N PHE A 331 -9.64 11.43 4.94
CA PHE A 331 -8.46 11.95 4.25
C PHE A 331 -7.60 10.78 3.75
N HIS A 332 -6.54 11.06 3.00
CA HIS A 332 -5.62 10.02 2.51
C HIS A 332 -4.90 9.29 3.66
N GLY A 333 -5.08 7.97 3.78
CA GLY A 333 -4.46 7.15 4.84
C GLY A 333 -5.11 7.27 6.22
N VAL A 334 -6.38 7.70 6.30
CA VAL A 334 -7.10 7.91 7.56
C VAL A 334 -7.08 6.70 8.51
N GLU A 335 -7.08 5.47 7.97
CA GLU A 335 -7.08 4.22 8.74
C GLU A 335 -5.78 3.99 9.53
N LEU A 336 -4.70 4.69 9.19
CA LEU A 336 -3.44 4.59 9.92
C LEU A 336 -3.51 5.28 11.29
N THR A 337 -4.52 6.14 11.51
CA THR A 337 -4.69 6.93 12.75
C THR A 337 -6.03 6.82 13.41
N ASN A 338 -7.08 6.53 12.64
CA ASN A 338 -8.44 6.47 13.13
C ASN A 338 -8.88 5.01 13.27
N VAL A 339 -9.08 4.58 14.52
CA VAL A 339 -9.44 3.19 14.84
C VAL A 339 -10.79 2.77 14.26
N THR A 340 -11.75 3.68 14.14
CA THR A 340 -13.06 3.41 13.56
C THR A 340 -12.93 3.20 12.06
N ALA A 341 -12.26 4.12 11.36
CA ALA A 341 -12.03 3.99 9.91
C ALA A 341 -11.21 2.72 9.59
N ALA A 342 -10.22 2.40 10.42
CA ALA A 342 -9.46 1.15 10.29
C ALA A 342 -10.37 -0.08 10.45
N GLN A 343 -11.25 -0.08 11.46
CA GLN A 343 -12.17 -1.19 11.70
C GLN A 343 -13.18 -1.37 10.56
N GLU A 344 -13.68 -0.28 9.98
CA GLU A 344 -14.54 -0.31 8.80
C GLU A 344 -13.81 -0.89 7.58
N LEU A 345 -12.56 -0.49 7.35
CA LEU A 345 -11.72 -1.07 6.29
C LEU A 345 -11.51 -2.58 6.53
N TYR A 346 -11.23 -3.01 7.75
CA TYR A 346 -11.03 -4.42 8.09
C TYR A 346 -12.28 -5.25 7.81
N ASN A 347 -13.47 -4.73 8.17
CA ASN A 347 -14.74 -5.37 7.88
C ASN A 347 -14.97 -5.48 6.36
N PHE A 348 -14.72 -4.41 5.62
CA PHE A 348 -14.91 -4.41 4.17
C PHE A 348 -13.97 -5.39 3.45
N ILE A 349 -12.71 -5.45 3.87
CA ILE A 349 -11.73 -6.44 3.38
C ILE A 349 -12.20 -7.86 3.72
N LYS A 350 -12.70 -8.08 4.93
CA LYS A 350 -13.22 -9.38 5.37
C LYS A 350 -14.37 -9.85 4.49
N ASP A 351 -15.36 -8.99 4.26
CA ASP A 351 -16.54 -9.31 3.47
C ASP A 351 -16.16 -9.61 2.01
N PHE A 352 -15.18 -8.87 1.46
CA PHE A 352 -14.63 -9.14 0.14
C PHE A 352 -13.94 -10.52 0.07
N ILE A 353 -13.10 -10.86 1.06
CA ILE A 353 -12.35 -12.14 1.10
C ILE A 353 -13.25 -13.35 1.39
N LEU A 354 -14.36 -13.17 2.11
CA LEU A 354 -15.27 -14.25 2.46
C LEU A 354 -16.39 -14.47 1.44
N SER A 355 -16.54 -13.59 0.46
CA SER A 355 -17.56 -13.70 -0.61
C SER A 355 -17.07 -14.43 -1.87
N VAL A 356 -15.93 -15.11 -1.81
CA VAL A 356 -15.41 -15.98 -2.90
C VAL A 356 -15.65 -17.45 -2.62
#